data_AF-A0A060DE18-F1
#
_entry.id   AF-A0A060DE18-F1
#
_cell.length_a   1.000
_cell.length_b   1.000
_cell.length_c   1.000
_cell.angle_alpha   90.00
_cell.angle_beta   90.00
_cell.angle_gamma   90.00
#
_symmetry.space_group_name_H-M   'P 1'
#
loop_
_entity.id
_entity.type
_entity.pdbx_description
1 polymer ?
#
loop_
_entity_poly.entity_id
_entity_poly.type
_entity_poly.pdbx_seq_one_letter_code
_entity_poly.pdbx_strand_id
1 'polypeptide(L)'
;ENYAANFPSTGLANFFHATFEGLSDLQMTNLASMRYFEYDASRSAVIYKTFVQGFPIFNSYQKGDVTVRYTQTSEEINFSNTNLTVPIPTDQAAQTLPATATILSQLEAAGYRANQITDILIG
;
A
#
# COMPACT_ATOMS: atom_id res chain seq x y z
N GLU A 1 8.33 4.46 13.66
CA GLU A 1 8.41 5.55 14.66
C GLU A 1 7.08 5.64 15.38
N ASN A 2 7.08 5.95 16.67
CA ASN A 2 5.86 6.06 17.47
C ASN A 2 5.81 7.43 18.15
N TYR A 3 4.68 8.11 18.04
CA TYR A 3 4.45 9.46 18.56
C TYR A 3 3.25 9.44 19.52
N ALA A 4 3.23 10.32 20.52
CA ALA A 4 2.04 10.50 21.36
C ALA A 4 1.02 11.33 20.57
N ALA A 5 -0.16 10.77 20.30
CA ALA A 5 -1.21 11.43 19.54
C ALA A 5 -2.59 10.97 20.02
N ASN A 6 -3.59 11.84 19.89
CA ASN A 6 -5.00 11.48 20.12
C ASN A 6 -5.59 10.87 18.85
N PHE A 7 -6.57 9.98 19.00
CA PHE A 7 -7.31 9.48 17.85
C PHE A 7 -7.98 10.65 17.10
N PRO A 8 -7.90 10.71 15.76
CA PRO A 8 -8.50 11.78 14.98
C PRO A 8 -10.00 11.94 15.28
N SER A 9 -10.51 13.17 15.30
CA SER A 9 -11.91 13.46 15.64
C SER A 9 -12.90 12.60 14.85
N THR A 10 -14.03 12.24 15.45
CA THR A 10 -14.99 11.22 14.96
C THR A 10 -15.42 11.46 13.52
N GLY A 11 -14.74 10.80 12.57
CA GLY A 11 -15.05 10.84 11.14
C GLY A 11 -13.95 10.16 10.31
N LEU A 12 -14.35 9.27 9.40
CA LEU A 12 -13.42 8.51 8.55
C LEU A 12 -12.54 9.43 7.68
N ALA A 13 -13.06 10.56 7.22
CA ALA A 13 -12.30 11.56 6.48
C ALA A 13 -11.20 12.21 7.33
N ASN A 14 -11.47 12.54 8.59
CA ASN A 14 -10.48 13.10 9.51
C ASN A 14 -9.41 12.07 9.85
N PHE A 15 -9.79 10.80 9.97
CA PHE A 15 -8.85 9.69 10.14
C PHE A 15 -7.89 9.57 8.95
N PHE A 16 -8.41 9.53 7.71
CA PHE A 16 -7.56 9.46 6.52
C PHE A 16 -6.68 10.70 6.32
N HIS A 17 -7.18 11.88 6.72
CA HIS A 17 -6.40 13.10 6.69
C HIS A 17 -5.22 13.02 7.67
N ALA A 18 -5.48 12.65 8.93
CA ALA A 18 -4.45 12.51 9.95
C ALA A 18 -3.38 11.46 9.56
N THR A 19 -3.79 10.32 8.99
CA THR A 19 -2.82 9.31 8.53
C THR A 19 -1.97 9.80 7.36
N PHE A 20 -2.48 10.71 6.54
CA PHE A 20 -1.71 11.32 5.46
C PHE A 20 -0.76 12.41 5.96
N GLU A 21 -1.16 13.18 6.98
CA GLU A 21 -0.27 14.12 7.67
C GLU A 21 0.90 13.38 8.33
N GLY A 22 0.63 12.31 9.09
CA GLY A 22 1.68 11.48 9.71
C GLY A 22 2.65 10.89 8.69
N LEU A 23 2.15 10.42 7.53
CA LEU A 23 3.01 10.02 6.42
C LEU A 23 3.90 11.17 5.94
N SER A 24 3.35 12.38 5.82
CA SER A 24 4.07 13.55 5.30
C SER A 24 5.19 14.01 6.25
N ASP A 25 5.03 13.81 7.56
CA ASP A 25 6.02 14.14 8.58
C ASP A 25 7.31 13.32 8.50
N LEU A 26 7.28 12.14 7.86
CA LEU A 26 8.47 11.30 7.68
C LEU A 26 9.53 11.93 6.75
N GLN A 27 9.21 13.03 6.05
CA GLN A 27 10.11 13.73 5.12
C GLN A 27 10.80 12.79 4.10
N MET A 28 10.13 11.68 3.73
CA MET A 28 10.71 10.70 2.81
C MET A 28 10.86 11.30 1.41
N THR A 29 11.99 11.02 0.77
CA THR A 29 12.33 11.56 -0.55
C THR A 29 11.39 11.10 -1.68
N ASN A 30 10.59 10.06 -1.44
CA ASN A 30 9.69 9.45 -2.41
C ASN A 30 8.18 9.62 -2.08
N LEU A 31 7.80 10.51 -1.15
CA LEU A 31 6.39 10.75 -0.81
C LEU A 31 5.51 11.04 -2.04
N ALA A 32 6.05 11.75 -3.03
CA ALA A 32 5.34 12.06 -4.28
C ALA A 32 4.91 10.82 -5.10
N SER A 33 5.56 9.68 -4.88
CA SER A 33 5.22 8.39 -5.51
C SER A 33 4.29 7.52 -4.66
N MET A 34 4.06 7.89 -3.40
CA MET A 34 3.21 7.11 -2.49
C MET A 34 1.73 7.46 -2.66
N ARG A 35 0.88 6.45 -2.58
CA ARG A 35 -0.59 6.60 -2.65
C ARG A 35 -1.25 5.75 -1.59
N TYR A 36 -2.45 6.14 -1.19
CA TYR A 36 -3.34 5.27 -0.41
C TYR A 36 -3.51 3.94 -1.15
N PHE A 37 -3.39 2.83 -0.42
CA PHE A 37 -3.57 1.49 -0.96
C PHE A 37 -4.73 0.76 -0.27
N GLU A 38 -4.73 0.70 1.06
CA GLU A 38 -5.73 -0.06 1.80
C GLU A 38 -5.97 0.53 3.19
N TYR A 39 -7.19 0.35 3.70
CA TYR A 39 -7.53 0.51 5.11
C TYR A 39 -7.78 -0.86 5.73
N ASP A 40 -6.87 -1.28 6.62
CA ASP A 40 -7.03 -2.49 7.43
C ASP A 40 -7.85 -2.13 8.68
N ALA A 41 -9.15 -2.39 8.62
CA ALA A 41 -10.08 -2.15 9.71
C ALA A 41 -9.75 -2.96 10.98
N SER A 42 -9.11 -4.14 10.84
CA SER A 42 -8.75 -4.98 11.99
C SER A 42 -7.60 -4.39 12.81
N ARG A 43 -6.74 -3.61 12.16
CA ARG A 43 -5.58 -2.94 12.77
C ARG A 43 -5.80 -1.44 12.97
N SER A 44 -6.92 -0.89 12.49
CA SER A 44 -7.16 0.55 12.41
C SER A 44 -5.98 1.28 11.75
N ALA A 45 -5.51 0.72 10.62
CA ALA A 45 -4.29 1.15 9.95
C ALA A 45 -4.54 1.49 8.49
N VAL A 46 -3.88 2.54 8.01
CA VAL A 46 -3.85 2.91 6.60
C VAL A 46 -2.50 2.52 6.02
N ILE A 47 -2.54 1.78 4.91
CA ILE A 47 -1.37 1.35 4.17
C ILE A 47 -1.21 2.29 2.97
N TYR A 48 -0.07 2.96 2.91
CA TYR A 48 0.39 3.72 1.76
C TYR A 48 1.46 2.92 1.03
N LYS A 49 1.34 2.82 -0.28
CA LYS A 49 2.23 2.03 -1.14
C LYS A 49 2.91 2.92 -2.16
N THR A 50 4.13 2.56 -2.54
CA THR A 50 4.86 3.23 -3.63
C THR A 50 4.30 2.83 -4.99
N PHE A 51 4.04 3.82 -5.87
CA PHE A 51 3.55 3.63 -7.23
C PHE A 51 4.57 4.09 -8.26
N VAL A 52 4.70 3.35 -9.35
CA VAL A 52 5.49 3.72 -10.53
C VAL A 52 4.59 3.65 -11.75
N GLN A 53 4.52 4.75 -12.52
CA GLN A 53 3.67 4.86 -13.71
C GLN A 53 2.19 4.49 -13.46
N GLY A 54 1.69 4.71 -12.24
CA GLY A 54 0.31 4.42 -11.87
C GLY A 54 0.07 2.99 -11.36
N PHE A 55 1.11 2.15 -11.27
CA PHE A 55 1.01 0.80 -10.72
C PHE A 55 1.68 0.70 -9.35
N PRO A 56 1.03 0.06 -8.36
CA PRO A 56 1.64 -0.22 -7.06
C PRO A 56 2.81 -1.19 -7.21
N ILE A 57 3.89 -1.03 -6.44
CA ILE A 57 4.99 -2.01 -6.44
C ILE A 57 4.71 -3.12 -5.43
N PHE A 58 4.77 -4.38 -5.87
CA PHE A 58 4.79 -5.55 -5.00
C PHE A 58 6.20 -6.09 -4.78
N ASN A 59 6.53 -6.43 -3.53
CA ASN A 59 7.75 -7.15 -3.20
C ASN A 59 7.57 -8.02 -1.95
N SER A 60 8.43 -9.04 -1.82
CA SER A 60 8.35 -10.05 -0.76
C SER A 60 8.58 -9.52 0.66
N TYR A 61 9.07 -8.29 0.81
CA TYR A 61 9.44 -7.70 2.10
C TYR A 61 8.63 -6.43 2.42
N GLN A 62 7.58 -6.12 1.66
CA GLN A 62 6.79 -4.87 1.79
C GLN A 62 7.65 -3.60 1.82
N LYS A 63 8.83 -3.64 1.18
CA LYS A 63 9.75 -2.50 1.08
C LYS A 63 9.04 -1.37 0.33
N GLY A 64 9.11 -0.14 0.86
CA GLY A 64 8.43 1.01 0.27
C GLY A 64 6.94 1.14 0.59
N ASP A 65 6.40 0.27 1.45
CA ASP A 65 5.10 0.48 2.10
C ASP A 65 5.30 1.28 3.41
N VAL A 66 4.36 2.16 3.70
CA VAL A 66 4.25 2.87 4.98
C VAL A 66 2.88 2.54 5.56
N THR A 67 2.87 2.00 6.77
CA THR A 67 1.64 1.77 7.53
C THR A 67 1.53 2.83 8.62
N VAL A 68 0.46 3.62 8.59
CA VAL A 68 0.15 4.62 9.62
C VAL A 68 -1.05 4.13 10.43
N ARG A 69 -0.91 4.08 11.75
CA ARG A 69 -1.91 3.55 12.68
C ARG A 69 -2.08 4.49 13.86
N TYR A 70 -3.32 4.79 14.21
CA TYR A 70 -3.64 5.54 15.43
C TYR A 70 -4.23 4.58 16.47
N THR A 71 -3.62 4.57 17.66
CA THR A 71 -4.17 3.93 18.86
C THR A 71 -4.95 4.96 19.67
N GLN A 72 -5.44 4.58 20.86
CA GLN A 72 -6.08 5.55 21.75
C GLN A 72 -5.11 6.64 22.25
N THR A 73 -3.80 6.34 22.30
CA THR A 73 -2.81 7.19 22.97
C THR A 73 -1.56 7.46 22.14
N SER A 74 -1.45 6.86 20.95
CA SER A 74 -0.25 6.96 20.12
C SER A 74 -0.57 6.88 18.64
N GLU A 75 0.28 7.52 17.85
CA GLU A 75 0.45 7.25 16.44
C GLU A 75 1.64 6.32 16.26
N GLU A 76 1.50 5.35 15.36
CA GLU A 76 2.55 4.42 14.98
C GLU A 76 2.71 4.43 13.46
N ILE A 77 3.94 4.67 13.02
CA ILE A 77 4.30 4.71 11.61
C ILE A 77 5.37 3.64 11.35
N ASN A 78 5.01 2.61 10.58
CA ASN A 78 5.89 1.50 10.25
C ASN A 78 6.30 1.58 8.78
N PHE A 79 7.59 1.62 8.51
CA PHE A 79 8.15 1.70 7.16
C PHE A 79 9.52 1.03 7.09
N SER A 80 9.93 0.69 5.87
CA SER A 80 11.27 0.16 5.59
C SER A 80 12.26 1.29 5.35
N ASN A 81 13.43 1.25 5.99
CA ASN A 81 14.54 2.18 5.73
C ASN A 81 15.23 1.94 4.36
N THR A 82 14.80 0.92 3.61
CA THR A 82 15.26 0.69 2.24
C THR A 82 14.37 1.44 1.27
N ASN A 83 14.93 2.46 0.62
CA ASN A 83 14.31 3.11 -0.52
C ASN A 83 14.31 2.15 -1.72
N LEU A 84 13.17 1.99 -2.38
CA LEU A 84 13.09 1.32 -3.67
C LEU A 84 13.62 2.28 -4.74
N THR A 85 14.87 2.09 -5.15
CA THR A 85 15.34 2.60 -6.44
C THR A 85 14.97 1.57 -7.50
N VAL A 86 13.90 1.83 -8.25
CA VAL A 86 13.59 1.01 -9.43
C VAL A 86 14.36 1.62 -10.60
N PRO A 87 15.48 1.04 -11.06
CA PRO A 87 15.99 1.39 -12.37
C PRO A 87 14.92 0.98 -13.38
N ILE A 88 14.37 1.94 -14.12
CA ILE A 88 13.46 1.62 -15.23
C ILE A 88 14.35 1.04 -16.34
N PRO A 89 14.28 -0.27 -16.65
CA PRO A 89 15.06 -0.83 -17.75
C PRO A 89 14.43 -0.32 -19.05
N THR A 90 15.10 0.56 -19.77
CA THR A 90 14.56 1.15 -21.00
C THR A 90 14.66 0.24 -22.21
N ASP A 91 15.39 -0.87 -22.09
CA ASP A 91 15.79 -1.70 -23.23
C ASP A 91 15.10 -3.07 -23.25
N GLN A 92 14.16 -3.32 -22.33
CA GLN A 92 13.43 -4.58 -22.29
C GLN A 92 12.23 -4.55 -23.24
N ALA A 93 12.01 -5.66 -23.96
CA ALA A 93 10.85 -5.82 -24.81
C ALA A 93 9.56 -5.83 -23.98
N ALA A 94 8.53 -5.16 -24.50
CA ALA A 94 7.20 -5.17 -23.90
C ALA A 94 6.71 -6.60 -23.68
N GLN A 95 6.18 -6.88 -22.48
CA GLN A 95 5.60 -8.17 -22.15
C GLN A 95 4.07 -8.07 -22.22
N THR A 96 3.43 -9.10 -22.77
CA THR A 96 1.97 -9.21 -22.76
C THR A 96 1.52 -9.88 -21.48
N LEU A 97 0.76 -9.16 -20.66
CA LEU A 97 0.14 -9.73 -19.48
C LEU A 97 -1.04 -10.63 -19.86
N PRO A 98 -1.26 -11.75 -19.15
CA PRO A 98 -2.44 -12.56 -19.34
C PRO A 98 -3.70 -11.75 -19.00
N ALA A 99 -4.81 -12.06 -19.70
CA ALA A 99 -6.10 -11.48 -19.36
C ALA A 99 -6.54 -11.89 -17.95
N THR A 100 -7.28 -11.03 -17.26
CA THR A 100 -7.83 -11.28 -15.92
C THR A 100 -8.61 -12.59 -15.85
N ALA A 101 -9.37 -12.94 -16.89
CA ALA A 101 -10.11 -14.20 -16.97
C ALA A 101 -9.21 -15.44 -16.95
N THR A 102 -8.03 -15.36 -17.59
CA THR A 102 -7.03 -16.42 -17.57
C THR A 102 -6.47 -16.61 -16.17
N ILE A 103 -6.15 -15.50 -15.49
CA ILE A 103 -5.67 -15.53 -14.09
C ILE A 103 -6.74 -16.09 -13.15
N LEU A 104 -8.00 -15.69 -13.30
CA LEU A 104 -9.11 -16.19 -12.49
C LEU A 104 -9.28 -17.71 -12.66
N SER A 105 -9.23 -18.21 -13.90
CA SER A 105 -9.29 -19.65 -14.20
C SER A 105 -8.13 -20.41 -13.55
N GLN A 106 -6.93 -19.84 -13.53
CA GLN A 106 -5.76 -20.43 -12.88
C GLN A 106 -5.93 -20.51 -11.36
N LEU A 107 -6.48 -19.46 -10.73
CA LEU A 107 -6.77 -19.46 -9.30
C LEU A 107 -7.84 -20.50 -8.94
N GLU A 108 -8.92 -20.59 -9.70
CA GLU A 108 -9.96 -21.61 -9.49
C GLU A 108 -9.39 -23.03 -9.63
N ALA A 109 -8.57 -23.27 -10.66
CA ALA A 109 -7.90 -24.56 -10.86
C ALA A 109 -6.92 -24.90 -9.71
N ALA A 110 -6.35 -23.89 -9.05
CA ALA A 110 -5.52 -24.05 -7.86
C ALA A 110 -6.32 -24.25 -6.55
N GLY A 111 -7.66 -24.22 -6.62
CA GLY A 111 -8.56 -24.49 -5.49
C GLY A 111 -9.06 -23.25 -4.75
N TYR A 112 -8.77 -22.04 -5.24
CA TYR A 112 -9.38 -20.83 -4.70
C TYR A 112 -10.85 -20.74 -5.11
N ARG A 113 -11.72 -20.29 -4.19
CA ARG A 113 -13.14 -20.08 -4.52
C ARG A 113 -13.30 -18.71 -5.14
N ALA A 114 -13.93 -18.65 -6.32
CA ALA A 114 -14.17 -17.41 -7.05
C ALA A 114 -14.83 -16.32 -6.19
N ASN A 115 -15.80 -16.71 -5.34
CA ASN A 115 -16.51 -15.79 -4.46
C ASN A 115 -15.69 -15.26 -3.27
N GLN A 116 -14.46 -15.74 -3.07
CA GLN A 116 -13.51 -15.24 -2.08
C GLN A 116 -12.45 -14.33 -2.69
N ILE A 117 -12.37 -14.23 -4.02
CA ILE A 117 -11.47 -13.31 -4.71
C ILE A 117 -12.16 -11.95 -4.74
N THR A 118 -11.63 -11.00 -3.98
CA THR A 118 -12.24 -9.68 -3.81
C THR A 118 -11.70 -8.62 -4.76
N ASP A 119 -10.46 -8.79 -5.24
CA ASP A 119 -9.81 -7.84 -6.15
C ASP A 119 -8.69 -8.51 -6.96
N ILE A 120 -8.40 -7.97 -8.14
CA ILE A 120 -7.25 -8.33 -8.99
C ILE A 120 -6.70 -7.03 -9.59
N LEU A 121 -5.44 -6.73 -9.30
CA LEU A 121 -4.79 -5.49 -9.72
C LEU A 121 -3.41 -5.76 -10.35
N ILE A 122 -2.99 -4.88 -11.25
CA ILE A 122 -1.67 -4.93 -11.91
C ILE A 122 -0.68 -4.12 -11.07
N GLY A 123 0.53 -4.65 -10.83
CA GLY A 123 1.61 -4.01 -10.05
C GLY A 123 2.92 -4.79 -10.06
#